data_AF-A0AAV5N3J0-F1
#
_entry.id   AF-A0AAV5N3J0-F1
#
_cell.length_a   1.000
_cell.length_b   1.000
_cell.length_c   1.000
_cell.angle_alpha   90.00
_cell.angle_beta   90.00
_cell.angle_gamma   90.00
#
_symmetry.space_group_name_H-M   'P 1'
#
loop_
_entity.id
_entity.type
_entity.pdbx_description
1 polymer ?
#
loop_
_entity_poly.entity_id
_entity_poly.type
_entity_poly.pdbx_seq_one_letter_code
_entity_poly.pdbx_strand_id
1 'polypeptide(L)'
;MSGALVFGKDIMITLNSASTGFIAEFLRPYLNINQEISEKIYFHYDLYDGFIDFTELTSEQYLEAYGIMKKAFENDLKNEPVIGGRSRQWAVDLWFNEIKPKMQISPLYIK
;
A
#
# COMPACT_ATOMS: atom_id res chain seq x y z
N MET A 1 -2.05 -8.87 -16.27
CA MET A 1 -0.82 -8.10 -15.99
C MET A 1 -0.45 -8.31 -14.53
N SER A 2 0.83 -8.28 -14.18
CA SER A 2 1.28 -8.24 -12.78
C SER A 2 1.29 -6.79 -12.30
N GLY A 3 0.87 -6.53 -11.07
CA GLY A 3 1.05 -5.23 -10.44
C GLY A 3 2.10 -5.28 -9.34
N ALA A 4 2.43 -4.14 -8.75
CA ALA A 4 3.33 -4.12 -7.59
C ALA A 4 3.03 -2.97 -6.62
N LEU A 5 3.45 -3.15 -5.37
CA LEU A 5 3.68 -2.03 -4.46
C LEU A 5 5.16 -1.66 -4.51
N VAL A 6 5.47 -0.40 -4.76
CA VAL A 6 6.84 0.10 -4.94
C VAL A 6 7.17 1.07 -3.82
N PHE A 7 8.27 0.81 -3.11
CA PHE A 7 8.72 1.59 -1.94
C PHE A 7 10.12 2.18 -2.13
N GLY A 8 10.77 1.86 -3.25
CA GLY A 8 12.14 2.27 -3.59
C GLY A 8 12.61 1.55 -4.85
N LYS A 9 13.74 1.99 -5.42
CA LYS A 9 14.31 1.50 -6.69
C LYS A 9 14.34 -0.04 -6.81
N ASP A 10 14.70 -0.73 -5.73
CA ASP A 10 14.77 -2.20 -5.67
C ASP A 10 13.93 -2.78 -4.51
N ILE A 11 12.96 -2.00 -4.01
CA ILE A 11 12.15 -2.33 -2.84
C ILE A 11 10.70 -2.39 -3.28
N MET A 12 10.28 -3.56 -3.77
CA MET A 12 8.90 -3.76 -4.24
C MET A 12 8.32 -5.11 -3.84
N ILE A 13 6.99 -5.21 -3.90
CA ILE A 13 6.22 -6.45 -3.76
C ILE A 13 5.47 -6.67 -5.06
N THR A 14 5.82 -7.71 -5.79
CA THR A 14 5.06 -8.10 -6.97
C THR A 14 3.80 -8.86 -6.55
N LEU A 15 2.66 -8.44 -7.09
CA LEU A 15 1.37 -9.06 -6.88
C LEU A 15 0.73 -9.36 -8.25
N ASN A 16 -0.21 -10.31 -8.28
CA ASN A 16 -1.09 -10.43 -9.44
C ASN A 16 -2.05 -9.23 -9.50
N SER A 17 -2.59 -8.91 -10.68
CA SER A 17 -3.50 -7.76 -10.85
C SER A 17 -4.69 -7.76 -9.89
N ALA A 18 -5.28 -8.92 -9.60
CA ALA A 18 -6.40 -9.01 -8.67
C ALA A 18 -6.00 -8.62 -7.24
N SER A 19 -4.80 -9.04 -6.79
CA SER A 19 -4.25 -8.64 -5.49
C SER A 19 -3.85 -7.17 -5.45
N THR A 20 -3.28 -6.64 -6.53
CA THR A 20 -2.94 -5.21 -6.60
C THR A 20 -4.18 -4.33 -6.57
N GLY A 21 -5.18 -4.64 -7.40
CA GLY A 21 -6.44 -3.88 -7.42
C GLY A 21 -7.19 -3.94 -6.11
N PHE A 22 -7.18 -5.11 -5.46
CA PHE A 22 -7.68 -5.25 -4.10
C PHE A 22 -7.00 -4.28 -3.11
N ILE A 23 -5.66 -4.28 -3.07
CA ILE A 23 -4.92 -3.42 -2.15
C ILE A 23 -5.17 -1.95 -2.48
N ALA A 24 -5.26 -1.61 -3.76
CA ALA A 24 -5.59 -0.27 -4.20
C ALA A 24 -6.96 0.18 -3.67
N GLU A 25 -8.01 -0.61 -3.91
CA GLU A 25 -9.37 -0.33 -3.43
C GLU A 25 -9.46 -0.27 -1.91
N PHE A 26 -8.80 -1.18 -1.20
CA PHE A 26 -8.78 -1.20 0.26
C PHE A 26 -8.10 0.04 0.84
N LEU A 27 -6.93 0.44 0.32
CA LEU A 27 -6.15 1.54 0.88
C LEU A 27 -6.62 2.92 0.44
N ARG A 28 -7.26 3.03 -0.73
CA ARG A 28 -7.62 4.33 -1.33
C ARG A 28 -8.47 5.18 -0.40
N PRO A 29 -9.52 4.68 0.28
CA PRO A 29 -10.30 5.47 1.24
C PRO A 29 -9.46 6.04 2.39
N TYR A 30 -8.40 5.33 2.80
CA TYR A 30 -7.52 5.75 3.89
C TYR A 30 -6.47 6.76 3.43
N LEU A 31 -5.89 6.56 2.25
CA LEU A 31 -4.85 7.44 1.69
C LEU A 31 -5.43 8.72 1.08
N ASN A 32 -6.69 8.72 0.69
CA ASN A 32 -7.38 9.89 0.13
C ASN A 32 -7.68 11.01 1.15
N ILE A 33 -7.26 10.85 2.41
CA ILE A 33 -7.31 11.92 3.43
C ILE A 33 -6.37 13.08 3.06
N ASN A 34 -5.29 12.77 2.33
CA ASN A 34 -4.38 13.75 1.77
C ASN A 34 -4.32 13.55 0.24
N GLN A 35 -5.04 14.41 -0.49
CA GLN A 35 -5.21 14.27 -1.94
C GLN A 35 -3.87 14.27 -2.68
N GLU A 36 -2.91 15.10 -2.27
CA GLU A 36 -1.58 15.16 -2.90
C GLU A 36 -0.83 13.83 -2.74
N ILE A 37 -0.85 13.23 -1.55
CA ILE A 37 -0.23 11.93 -1.28
C ILE A 37 -0.92 10.84 -2.10
N SER A 38 -2.26 10.83 -2.12
CA SER A 38 -3.03 9.85 -2.88
C SER A 38 -2.75 9.93 -4.38
N GLU A 39 -2.72 11.13 -4.96
CA GLU A 39 -2.44 11.32 -6.38
C GLU A 39 -1.05 10.77 -6.76
N LYS A 40 -0.03 11.03 -5.94
CA LYS A 40 1.32 10.48 -6.16
C LYS A 40 1.34 8.95 -6.08
N ILE A 41 0.73 8.39 -5.03
CA ILE A 41 0.72 6.93 -4.80
C ILE A 41 0.01 6.18 -5.92
N TYR A 42 -1.11 6.71 -6.39
CA TYR A 42 -1.98 6.04 -7.33
C TYR A 42 -1.77 6.46 -8.79
N PHE A 43 -0.86 7.38 -9.09
CA PHE A 43 -0.64 7.89 -10.45
C PHE A 43 -0.43 6.76 -11.48
N HIS A 44 0.50 5.85 -11.21
CA HIS A 44 0.79 4.73 -12.12
C HIS A 44 -0.31 3.66 -12.10
N TYR A 45 -0.99 3.50 -10.97
CA TYR A 45 -2.12 2.58 -10.86
C TYR A 45 -3.30 3.08 -11.70
N ASP A 46 -3.70 4.34 -11.59
CA ASP A 46 -4.85 4.89 -12.31
C ASP A 46 -4.63 4.98 -13.83
N LEU A 47 -3.37 5.07 -14.28
CA LEU A 47 -3.03 5.10 -15.71
C LEU A 47 -2.93 3.71 -16.36
N TYR A 48 -2.50 2.69 -15.61
CA TYR A 48 -2.11 1.40 -16.19
C TYR A 48 -2.55 0.16 -15.38
N ASP A 49 -3.35 0.33 -14.33
CA ASP A 49 -3.71 -0.69 -13.32
C ASP A 49 -2.49 -1.46 -12.77
N GLY A 50 -1.33 -0.80 -12.77
CA GLY A 50 -0.03 -1.45 -12.62
C GLY A 50 0.56 -1.34 -11.22
N PHE A 51 0.90 -0.13 -10.80
CA PHE A 51 1.79 0.08 -9.67
C PHE A 51 1.20 1.06 -8.66
N ILE A 52 1.17 0.65 -7.40
CA ILE A 52 0.94 1.55 -6.26
C ILE A 52 2.34 2.01 -5.82
N ASP A 53 2.70 3.25 -6.09
CA ASP A 53 4.08 3.71 -6.04
C ASP A 53 4.32 4.81 -5.01
N PHE A 54 5.10 4.51 -3.98
CA PHE A 54 5.40 5.44 -2.90
C PHE A 54 6.71 6.22 -3.12
N THR A 55 7.43 6.02 -4.24
CA THR A 55 8.77 6.61 -4.41
C THR A 55 8.78 8.11 -4.66
N GLU A 56 7.66 8.67 -5.12
CA GLU A 56 7.50 10.11 -5.36
C GLU A 56 7.16 10.91 -4.08
N LEU A 57 7.00 10.22 -2.94
CA LEU A 57 6.72 10.85 -1.66
C LEU A 57 8.00 11.45 -1.03
N THR A 58 7.85 12.55 -0.31
CA THR A 58 8.88 12.99 0.65
C THR A 58 8.93 12.03 1.83
N SER A 59 10.02 12.03 2.61
CA SER A 59 10.10 11.20 3.82
C SER A 59 8.97 11.47 4.81
N GLU A 60 8.53 12.72 4.95
CA GLU A 60 7.40 13.08 5.82
C GLU A 60 6.08 12.49 5.30
N GLN A 61 5.78 12.68 4.00
CA GLN A 61 4.60 12.12 3.35
C GLN A 61 4.61 10.58 3.41
N TYR A 62 5.79 9.98 3.30
CA TYR A 62 5.98 8.54 3.40
C TYR A 62 5.67 7.99 4.79
N LEU A 63 6.11 8.68 5.85
CA LEU A 63 5.78 8.31 7.24
C LEU A 63 4.29 8.50 7.55
N GLU A 64 3.68 9.55 7.01
CA GLU A 64 2.23 9.76 7.10
C GLU A 64 1.48 8.60 6.45
N ALA A 65 1.82 8.25 5.20
CA ALA A 65 1.24 7.13 4.48
C ALA A 65 1.46 5.80 5.23
N TYR A 66 2.66 5.57 5.77
CA TYR A 66 2.95 4.41 6.62
C TYR A 66 2.05 4.37 7.87
N GLY A 67 1.86 5.49 8.55
CA GLY A 67 0.98 5.59 9.72
C GLY A 67 -0.48 5.26 9.39
N ILE A 68 -0.97 5.78 8.26
CA ILE A 68 -2.30 5.49 7.72
C ILE A 68 -2.44 4.01 7.41
N MET A 69 -1.52 3.42 6.66
CA MET A 69 -1.53 1.99 6.30
C MET A 69 -1.46 1.11 7.54
N LYS A 70 -0.61 1.46 8.52
CA LYS A 70 -0.52 0.74 9.79
C LYS A 70 -1.87 0.72 10.51
N LYS A 71 -2.56 1.86 10.58
CA LYS A 71 -3.90 1.93 11.17
C LYS A 71 -4.88 1.06 10.39
N ALA A 72 -4.90 1.16 9.07
CA ALA A 72 -5.80 0.40 8.20
C ALA A 72 -5.62 -1.11 8.40
N PHE A 73 -4.40 -1.64 8.33
CA PHE A 73 -4.13 -3.07 8.45
C PHE A 73 -4.20 -3.61 9.89
N GLU A 74 -3.69 -2.88 10.89
CA GLU A 74 -3.56 -3.40 12.26
C GLU A 74 -4.81 -3.16 13.12
N ASN A 75 -5.59 -2.11 12.81
CA ASN A 75 -6.78 -1.74 13.59
C ASN A 75 -8.06 -2.00 12.82
N ASP A 76 -8.17 -1.45 11.60
CA ASP A 76 -9.48 -1.35 10.93
C ASP A 76 -9.84 -2.64 10.16
N LEU A 77 -8.84 -3.35 9.63
CA LEU A 77 -8.98 -4.66 8.99
C LEU A 77 -9.59 -5.74 9.91
N LYS A 78 -9.64 -5.50 11.23
CA LYS A 78 -10.28 -6.42 12.21
C LYS A 78 -11.79 -6.56 12.00
N ASN A 79 -12.42 -5.58 11.37
CA ASN A 79 -13.87 -5.51 11.21
C ASN A 79 -14.37 -6.15 9.90
N GLU A 80 -13.48 -6.61 9.02
CA GLU A 80 -13.88 -7.18 7.72
C GLU A 80 -13.42 -8.64 7.58
N PRO A 81 -14.34 -9.62 7.65
CA PRO A 81 -13.98 -11.04 7.63
C PRO A 81 -13.54 -11.53 6.23
N VAL A 82 -14.03 -10.89 5.17
CA VAL A 82 -13.68 -11.15 3.77
C VAL A 82 -13.62 -9.80 3.07
N ILE A 83 -12.54 -9.54 2.34
CA ILE A 83 -12.36 -8.29 1.61
C ILE A 83 -12.00 -8.67 0.16
N GLY A 84 -12.81 -8.24 -0.81
CA GLY A 84 -12.55 -8.49 -2.24
C GLY A 84 -12.35 -9.97 -2.64
N GLY A 85 -13.02 -10.91 -1.95
CA GLY A 85 -12.89 -12.35 -2.20
C GLY A 85 -11.61 -12.99 -1.65
N ARG A 86 -10.77 -12.24 -0.92
CA ARG A 86 -9.62 -12.78 -0.16
C ARG A 86 -9.91 -12.78 1.34
N SER A 87 -9.29 -13.72 2.05
CA SER A 87 -9.46 -13.80 3.50
C SER A 87 -8.76 -12.63 4.20
N ARG A 88 -9.34 -12.16 5.30
CA ARG A 88 -8.67 -11.22 6.21
C ARG A 88 -7.26 -11.67 6.56
N GLN A 89 -7.08 -12.97 6.81
CA GLN A 89 -5.79 -13.56 7.15
C GLN A 89 -4.73 -13.30 6.07
N TRP A 90 -5.09 -13.44 4.79
CA TRP A 90 -4.18 -13.15 3.68
C TRP A 90 -3.70 -11.69 3.69
N ALA A 91 -4.59 -10.73 3.92
CA ALA A 91 -4.24 -9.31 3.98
C ALA A 91 -3.37 -8.97 5.21
N VAL A 92 -3.66 -9.61 6.36
CA VAL A 92 -2.82 -9.52 7.57
C VAL A 92 -1.42 -10.06 7.29
N ASP A 93 -1.31 -11.25 6.71
CA ASP A 93 -0.03 -11.89 6.42
C ASP A 93 0.78 -11.06 5.41
N LEU A 94 0.13 -10.53 4.38
CA LEU A 94 0.76 -9.63 3.41
C LEU A 94 1.30 -8.36 4.08
N TRP A 95 0.54 -7.76 5.01
CA TRP A 95 1.01 -6.59 5.75
C TRP A 95 2.25 -6.90 6.59
N PHE A 96 2.19 -7.90 7.46
CA PHE A 96 3.25 -8.17 8.42
C PHE A 96 4.51 -8.79 7.80
N ASN A 97 4.36 -9.64 6.78
CA ASN A 97 5.48 -10.37 6.20
C ASN A 97 6.14 -9.65 5.02
N GLU A 98 5.41 -8.78 4.31
CA GLU A 98 5.90 -8.17 3.07
C GLU A 98 5.83 -6.63 3.09
N ILE A 99 4.64 -6.04 3.21
CA ILE A 99 4.44 -4.59 3.05
C ILE A 99 5.20 -3.81 4.12
N LYS A 100 4.89 -4.07 5.39
CA LYS A 100 5.48 -3.35 6.52
C LYS A 100 7.01 -3.42 6.54
N PRO A 101 7.66 -4.60 6.45
CA PRO A 101 9.13 -4.64 6.46
C PRO A 101 9.74 -3.94 5.25
N LYS A 102 9.15 -4.07 4.05
CA LYS A 102 9.66 -3.37 2.86
C LYS A 102 9.51 -1.85 2.96
N MET A 103 8.43 -1.36 3.56
CA MET A 103 8.30 0.06 3.83
C MET A 103 9.38 0.54 4.80
N GLN A 104 9.68 -0.23 5.85
CA GLN A 104 10.65 0.15 6.88
C GLN A 104 12.11 0.15 6.43
N ILE A 105 12.45 -0.59 5.36
CA ILE A 105 13.79 -0.57 4.76
C ILE A 105 13.93 0.47 3.64
N SER A 106 12.83 1.13 3.25
CA SER A 106 12.87 2.21 2.27
C SER A 106 13.77 3.34 2.76
N PRO A 107 14.58 3.97 1.89
CA PRO A 107 15.33 5.18 2.25
C PRO A 107 14.41 6.35 2.65
N LEU A 108 13.11 6.29 2.30
CA LEU A 108 12.13 7.30 2.69
C LEU A 108 11.64 7.12 4.14
N TYR A 109 11.86 5.96 4.75
CA TYR A 109 11.46 5.68 6.14
C TYR A 109 12.51 6.17 7.15
N ILE A 110 12.50 7.47 7.40
CA ILE A 110 13.38 8.12 8.38
C ILE A 110 12.61 8.22 9.71
N LYS A 111 13.14 7.64 10.79
CA LYS A 111 12.49 7.67 12.12
C LYS A 111 12.73 8.97 12.88
#